data_AF-A0A4Q1HF69-F1
#
_entry.id   AF-A0A4Q1HF69-F1
#
_cell.length_a   1.000
_cell.length_b   1.000
_cell.length_c   1.000
_cell.angle_alpha   90.00
_cell.angle_beta   90.00
_cell.angle_gamma   90.00
#
_symmetry.space_group_name_H-M   'P 1'
#
loop_
_entity.id
_entity.type
_entity.pdbx_description
1 polymer ?
#
loop_
_entity_poly.entity_id
_entity_poly.type
_entity_poly.pdbx_seq_one_letter_code
_entity_poly.pdbx_strand_id
1 'polypeptide(L)'
;MATKRPQIETAAELSELLLHSKAPRPLTLEQMAELERISKYDVSTYSEEDVRAEIIDPVIRILGYAKETYFSTQREKHLKVADGDLFIDYRMTLWSQAFWVIEAKKVKRKPLKFTSAELQQALLYAGHPEIDAALVVLCDGRVFEVYDRDESVTRPAARVEVKKLPEQFHVLQALLGPWQAWFFQKRRALRVANRVLQLEMTPGRIDEFSDAMQRRVQDARATVYDNWRKVKPSTDNDAKRRSALEKASIRDIVATEFFSGQTASGLGVVAQCLVDKAKPGAFELMYAMFPDHPGNLNDHYVAQALRTLIEFGKSGREASWMPAWLGAQQPGANLDAPIKKLIGLSLTAFLAAPEFRAVLQFAACARRLSKVSMALIPTLTQLGHIRHQQVRHFFDELDYAQFMSTPEGHNLRQLDVHAYLLTERFVHACADKHQFRSRFNLDRAHTLLKDSWNAERLLLSDGADYWRSLDGRGLGDEVYPTEHNWVDYDSLGHIVLCVLKDIPDWREYVLTNHSGDVQRIAACGSWAAREILGVEQDAKLPGLPDTESAKRFFDGDVALFTALRDAYWNRKPKT
;
A
#
# COMPACT_ATOMS: atom_id res chain seq x y z
N MET A 1 -1.87 -2.73 -45.67
CA MET A 1 -2.09 -1.78 -44.55
C MET A 1 -0.85 -1.79 -43.69
N ALA A 2 -0.11 -0.68 -43.65
CA ALA A 2 1.07 -0.57 -42.80
C ALA A 2 0.62 -0.51 -41.33
N THR A 3 1.01 -1.50 -40.54
CA THR A 3 0.87 -1.49 -39.09
C THR A 3 1.72 -0.35 -38.55
N LYS A 4 1.07 0.77 -38.19
CA LYS A 4 1.71 1.81 -37.38
C LYS A 4 2.29 1.09 -36.15
N ARG A 5 3.61 1.17 -35.96
CA ARG A 5 4.23 0.74 -34.71
C ARG A 5 3.48 1.42 -33.56
N PRO A 6 3.17 0.71 -32.46
CA PRO A 6 2.54 1.33 -31.31
C PRO A 6 3.39 2.53 -30.87
N GLN A 7 2.71 3.65 -30.63
CA GLN A 7 3.35 4.89 -30.23
C GLN A 7 4.02 4.64 -28.87
N ILE A 8 5.31 4.97 -28.74
CA ILE A 8 6.01 4.84 -27.46
C ILE A 8 5.49 5.95 -26.56
N GLU A 9 4.81 5.59 -25.48
CA GLU A 9 4.30 6.54 -24.51
C GLU A 9 5.46 7.23 -23.77
N THR A 10 5.38 8.55 -23.69
CA THR A 10 6.30 9.40 -22.93
C THR A 10 5.97 9.38 -21.44
N ALA A 11 6.89 9.83 -20.59
CA ALA A 11 6.67 9.89 -19.14
C ALA A 11 5.48 10.80 -18.75
N ALA A 12 5.24 11.87 -19.51
CA ALA A 12 4.10 12.75 -19.30
C ALA A 12 2.76 12.04 -19.61
N GLU A 13 2.70 11.32 -20.74
CA GLU A 13 1.52 10.55 -21.15
C GLU A 13 1.22 9.42 -20.15
N LEU A 14 2.26 8.74 -19.65
CA LEU A 14 2.12 7.71 -18.61
C LEU A 14 1.58 8.30 -17.30
N SER A 15 2.08 9.45 -16.88
CA SER A 15 1.58 10.13 -15.68
C SER A 15 0.11 10.53 -15.82
N GLU A 16 -0.28 11.07 -16.98
CA GLU A 16 -1.68 11.39 -17.28
C GLU A 16 -2.55 10.14 -17.28
N LEU A 17 -2.08 9.05 -17.89
CA LEU A 17 -2.78 7.77 -17.92
C LEU A 17 -3.01 7.23 -16.49
N LEU A 18 -1.98 7.23 -15.65
CA LEU A 18 -2.07 6.71 -14.28
C LEU A 18 -2.97 7.55 -13.36
N LEU A 19 -3.08 8.86 -13.60
CA LEU A 19 -3.89 9.77 -12.78
C LEU A 19 -5.32 9.93 -13.29
N HIS A 20 -5.52 9.80 -14.60
CA HIS A 20 -6.80 10.09 -15.24
C HIS A 20 -7.41 8.87 -15.90
N SER A 21 -6.97 7.66 -15.61
CA SER A 21 -7.63 6.42 -16.02
C SER A 21 -7.37 5.29 -15.01
N LYS A 22 -8.16 4.22 -15.12
CA LYS A 22 -7.92 3.00 -14.34
C LYS A 22 -7.41 1.86 -15.20
N ALA A 23 -6.73 0.91 -14.58
CA ALA A 23 -6.56 -0.39 -15.21
C ALA A 23 -7.94 -1.08 -15.32
N PRO A 24 -8.33 -1.60 -16.49
CA PRO A 24 -9.51 -2.44 -16.60
C PRO A 24 -9.37 -3.65 -15.67
N ARG A 25 -10.44 -3.99 -14.94
CA ARG A 25 -10.42 -5.13 -14.03
C ARG A 25 -10.44 -6.43 -14.83
N PRO A 26 -9.58 -7.42 -14.52
CA PRO A 26 -9.68 -8.74 -15.11
C PRO A 26 -11.07 -9.33 -14.91
N LEU A 27 -11.60 -9.98 -15.95
CA LEU A 27 -12.88 -10.67 -15.86
C LEU A 27 -12.73 -11.96 -15.05
N THR A 28 -13.75 -12.30 -14.27
CA THR A 28 -13.83 -13.61 -13.62
C THR A 28 -14.14 -14.70 -14.65
N LEU A 29 -13.86 -15.97 -14.32
CA LEU A 29 -14.20 -17.10 -15.18
C LEU A 29 -15.70 -17.15 -15.50
N GLU A 30 -16.54 -16.82 -14.53
CA GLU A 30 -18.00 -16.73 -14.69
C GLU A 30 -18.40 -15.62 -15.67
N GLN A 31 -17.79 -14.44 -15.55
CA GLN A 31 -18.04 -13.32 -16.46
C GLN A 31 -17.58 -13.66 -17.89
N MET A 32 -16.42 -14.29 -18.04
CA MET A 32 -15.94 -14.76 -19.35
C MET A 32 -16.89 -15.78 -19.96
N ALA A 33 -17.32 -16.79 -19.19
CA ALA A 33 -18.28 -17.79 -19.65
C ALA A 33 -19.62 -17.16 -20.07
N GLU A 34 -20.08 -16.15 -19.34
CA GLU A 34 -21.30 -15.41 -19.69
C GLU A 34 -21.16 -14.63 -21.00
N LEU A 35 -20.03 -13.95 -21.22
CA LEU A 35 -19.76 -13.29 -22.50
C LEU A 35 -19.67 -14.29 -23.65
N GLU A 36 -19.06 -15.45 -23.43
CA GLU A 36 -19.00 -16.53 -24.43
C GLU A 36 -20.39 -17.07 -24.76
N ARG A 37 -21.26 -17.21 -23.76
CA ARG A 37 -22.65 -17.63 -23.93
C ARG A 37 -23.42 -16.63 -24.79
N ILE A 38 -23.34 -15.34 -24.45
CA ILE A 38 -23.99 -14.24 -25.19
C ILE A 38 -23.49 -14.18 -26.64
N SER A 39 -22.19 -14.39 -26.87
CA SER A 39 -21.60 -14.34 -28.22
C SER A 39 -22.15 -15.38 -29.20
N LYS A 40 -22.76 -16.46 -28.68
CA LYS A 40 -23.30 -17.59 -29.44
C LYS A 40 -24.79 -17.45 -29.75
N TYR A 41 -25.47 -16.44 -29.21
CA TYR A 41 -26.90 -16.25 -29.43
C TYR A 41 -27.24 -15.98 -30.91
N ASP A 42 -28.30 -16.60 -31.40
CA ASP A 42 -28.96 -16.20 -32.64
C ASP A 42 -30.00 -15.12 -32.33
N VAL A 43 -29.59 -13.87 -32.53
CA VAL A 43 -30.42 -12.69 -32.25
C VAL A 43 -31.35 -12.34 -33.40
N SER A 44 -31.40 -13.10 -34.50
CA SER A 44 -32.10 -12.69 -35.73
C SER A 44 -33.60 -12.41 -35.57
N THR A 45 -34.22 -12.96 -34.53
CA THR A 45 -35.65 -12.79 -34.19
C THR A 45 -35.90 -11.91 -32.97
N TYR A 46 -34.86 -11.39 -32.32
CA TYR A 46 -35.00 -10.67 -31.06
C TYR A 46 -35.76 -9.35 -31.26
N SER A 47 -36.72 -9.10 -30.37
CA SER A 47 -37.33 -7.79 -30.17
C SER A 47 -36.36 -6.85 -29.46
N GLU A 48 -36.73 -5.58 -29.34
CA GLU A 48 -35.93 -4.62 -28.56
C GLU A 48 -35.87 -5.02 -27.08
N GLU A 49 -36.97 -5.53 -26.52
CA GLU A 49 -37.03 -6.02 -25.14
C GLU A 49 -36.12 -7.23 -24.93
N ASP A 50 -36.08 -8.16 -25.89
CA ASP A 50 -35.16 -9.31 -25.85
C ASP A 50 -33.69 -8.84 -25.90
N VAL A 51 -33.36 -7.85 -26.74
CA VAL A 51 -32.01 -7.26 -26.79
C VAL A 51 -31.65 -6.62 -25.43
N ARG A 52 -32.59 -5.92 -24.80
CA ARG A 52 -32.39 -5.33 -23.46
C ARG A 52 -32.09 -6.41 -22.42
N ALA A 53 -32.94 -7.44 -22.34
CA ALA A 53 -32.87 -8.46 -21.30
C ALA A 53 -31.72 -9.46 -21.48
N GLU A 54 -31.48 -9.92 -22.71
CA GLU A 54 -30.55 -11.03 -22.99
C GLU A 54 -29.14 -10.56 -23.35
N ILE A 55 -28.97 -9.32 -23.83
CA ILE A 55 -27.66 -8.80 -24.27
C ILE A 55 -27.19 -7.66 -23.38
N ILE A 56 -27.98 -6.58 -23.31
CA ILE A 56 -27.55 -5.33 -22.68
C ILE A 56 -27.44 -5.50 -21.16
N ASP A 57 -28.45 -6.09 -20.53
CA ASP A 57 -28.49 -6.30 -19.08
C ASP A 57 -27.30 -7.12 -18.55
N PRO A 58 -26.96 -8.30 -19.10
CA PRO A 58 -25.75 -9.01 -18.70
C PRO A 58 -24.47 -8.20 -18.90
N VAL A 59 -24.32 -7.53 -20.05
CA VAL A 59 -23.13 -6.72 -20.37
C VAL A 59 -22.96 -5.58 -19.36
N ILE A 60 -24.04 -4.88 -19.00
CA ILE A 60 -24.03 -3.82 -17.99
C ILE A 60 -23.62 -4.37 -16.62
N ARG A 61 -24.14 -5.54 -16.22
CA ARG A 61 -23.75 -6.20 -14.96
C ARG A 61 -22.26 -6.54 -14.95
N ILE A 62 -21.73 -7.09 -16.04
CA ILE A 62 -20.31 -7.44 -16.16
C ILE A 62 -19.43 -6.18 -16.17
N LEU A 63 -19.89 -5.06 -16.75
CA LEU A 63 -19.21 -3.76 -16.66
C LEU A 63 -19.09 -3.25 -15.22
N GLY A 64 -19.95 -3.73 -14.30
CA GLY A 64 -19.90 -3.42 -12.88
C GLY A 64 -21.01 -2.48 -12.39
N TYR A 65 -22.10 -2.34 -13.16
CA TYR A 65 -23.26 -1.57 -12.72
C TYR A 65 -24.34 -2.47 -12.15
N ALA A 66 -24.96 -2.03 -11.05
CA ALA A 66 -26.06 -2.74 -10.40
C ALA A 66 -26.99 -1.75 -9.69
N LYS A 67 -28.30 -2.04 -9.69
CA LYS A 67 -29.29 -1.23 -8.98
C LYS A 67 -28.91 -1.05 -7.51
N GLU A 68 -29.19 0.15 -6.99
CA GLU A 68 -28.97 0.52 -5.57
C GLU A 68 -27.51 0.46 -5.09
N THR A 69 -26.55 0.39 -6.02
CA THR A 69 -25.13 0.58 -5.72
C THR A 69 -24.67 2.00 -6.05
N TYR A 70 -23.42 2.34 -5.71
CA TYR A 70 -22.81 3.61 -6.14
C TYR A 70 -22.75 3.76 -7.67
N PHE A 71 -22.77 2.63 -8.41
CA PHE A 71 -22.79 2.56 -9.87
C PHE A 71 -24.14 1.99 -10.32
N SER A 72 -25.18 2.82 -10.26
CA SER A 72 -26.56 2.36 -10.47
C SER A 72 -27.03 2.51 -11.90
N THR A 73 -27.85 1.55 -12.32
CA THR A 73 -28.58 1.57 -13.59
C THR A 73 -30.01 2.05 -13.35
N GLN A 74 -30.47 3.04 -14.09
CA GLN A 74 -31.89 3.42 -14.10
C GLN A 74 -32.49 3.14 -15.47
N ARG A 75 -33.63 2.45 -15.49
CA ARG A 75 -34.38 2.13 -16.72
C ARG A 75 -35.53 3.10 -16.91
N GLU A 76 -35.89 3.33 -18.16
CA GLU A 76 -37.12 4.02 -18.58
C GLU A 76 -37.34 5.35 -17.85
N LYS A 77 -36.27 6.15 -17.72
CA LYS A 77 -36.37 7.45 -17.06
C LYS A 77 -37.23 8.37 -17.91
N HIS A 78 -38.30 8.88 -17.30
CA HIS A 78 -39.15 9.93 -17.86
C HIS A 78 -38.41 11.27 -17.85
N LEU A 79 -38.32 11.90 -19.02
CA LEU A 79 -37.80 13.25 -19.19
C LEU A 79 -38.86 14.11 -19.88
N LYS A 80 -38.95 15.37 -19.46
CA LYS A 80 -39.83 16.36 -20.09
C LYS A 80 -39.05 17.30 -20.98
N VAL A 81 -39.48 17.43 -22.23
CA VAL A 81 -38.98 18.47 -23.14
C VAL A 81 -40.17 19.29 -23.61
N ALA A 82 -40.29 20.50 -23.03
CA ALA A 82 -41.51 21.31 -23.13
C ALA A 82 -42.76 20.48 -22.75
N ASP A 83 -43.70 20.31 -23.67
CA ASP A 83 -44.95 19.55 -23.47
C ASP A 83 -44.85 18.06 -23.88
N GLY A 84 -43.67 17.62 -24.32
CA GLY A 84 -43.41 16.26 -24.78
C GLY A 84 -42.68 15.40 -23.75
N ASP A 85 -42.99 14.11 -23.77
CA ASP A 85 -42.34 13.10 -22.93
C ASP A 85 -41.29 12.31 -23.72
N LEU A 86 -40.13 12.10 -23.11
CA LEU A 86 -39.05 11.27 -23.64
C LEU A 86 -38.71 10.15 -22.66
N PHE A 87 -38.47 8.95 -23.18
CA PHE A 87 -38.14 7.77 -22.40
C PHE A 87 -36.80 7.21 -22.88
N ILE A 88 -35.89 7.00 -21.94
CA ILE A 88 -34.56 6.43 -22.22
C ILE A 88 -34.49 5.02 -21.65
N ASP A 89 -34.00 4.07 -22.46
CA ASP A 89 -33.88 2.67 -22.05
C ASP A 89 -32.97 2.53 -20.83
N TYR A 90 -31.77 3.13 -20.88
CA TYR A 90 -30.81 3.03 -19.80
C TYR A 90 -30.04 4.32 -19.56
N ARG A 91 -29.99 4.71 -18.29
CA ARG A 91 -29.11 5.77 -17.77
C ARG A 91 -28.17 5.20 -16.73
N MET A 92 -26.87 5.31 -16.98
CA MET A 92 -25.85 4.89 -16.02
C MET A 92 -25.51 6.04 -15.10
N THR A 93 -25.64 5.79 -13.81
CA THR A 93 -25.39 6.79 -12.78
C THR A 93 -24.21 6.40 -11.91
N LEU A 94 -23.49 7.43 -11.49
CA LEU A 94 -22.47 7.35 -10.48
C LEU A 94 -22.78 8.43 -9.44
N TRP A 95 -23.00 8.03 -8.19
CA TRP A 95 -23.52 8.90 -7.12
C TRP A 95 -24.73 9.76 -7.57
N SER A 96 -25.66 9.15 -8.31
CA SER A 96 -26.92 9.75 -8.79
C SER A 96 -26.81 10.74 -9.95
N GLN A 97 -25.61 11.09 -10.42
CA GLN A 97 -25.42 11.85 -11.67
C GLN A 97 -25.29 10.90 -12.86
N ALA A 98 -25.80 11.28 -14.03
CA ALA A 98 -25.72 10.46 -15.22
C ALA A 98 -24.42 10.71 -15.98
N PHE A 99 -23.77 9.65 -16.44
CA PHE A 99 -22.45 9.73 -17.10
C PHE A 99 -22.52 9.32 -18.57
N TRP A 100 -23.34 8.32 -18.87
CA TRP A 100 -23.58 7.80 -20.20
C TRP A 100 -24.94 7.11 -20.31
N VAL A 101 -25.43 6.94 -21.54
CA VAL A 101 -26.76 6.37 -21.83
C VAL A 101 -26.65 5.25 -22.87
N ILE A 102 -27.61 4.32 -22.84
CA ILE A 102 -27.80 3.32 -23.89
C ILE A 102 -29.18 3.48 -24.49
N GLU A 103 -29.22 3.45 -25.81
CA GLU A 103 -30.44 3.27 -26.59
C GLU A 103 -30.40 1.88 -27.25
N ALA A 104 -31.39 1.05 -26.90
CA ALA A 104 -31.58 -0.25 -27.52
C ALA A 104 -32.33 -0.08 -28.85
N LYS A 105 -32.05 -0.94 -29.82
CA LYS A 105 -32.80 -1.03 -31.06
C LYS A 105 -33.12 -2.48 -31.39
N LYS A 106 -34.19 -2.68 -32.13
CA LYS A 106 -34.52 -3.98 -32.71
C LYS A 106 -33.41 -4.45 -33.65
N VAL A 107 -33.11 -5.75 -33.62
CA VAL A 107 -32.11 -6.38 -34.49
C VAL A 107 -32.42 -6.14 -35.97
N LYS A 108 -31.45 -5.59 -36.70
CA LYS A 108 -31.56 -5.39 -38.14
C LYS A 108 -30.99 -6.58 -38.90
N ARG A 109 -31.66 -6.98 -39.99
CA ARG A 109 -31.18 -8.05 -40.89
C ARG A 109 -29.92 -7.61 -41.65
N LYS A 110 -29.94 -6.43 -42.29
CA LYS A 110 -28.79 -5.71 -42.90
C LYS A 110 -29.15 -4.21 -43.03
N PRO A 111 -28.21 -3.24 -42.96
CA PRO A 111 -26.76 -3.34 -42.65
C PRO A 111 -26.46 -3.39 -41.14
N LEU A 112 -25.25 -3.85 -40.78
CA LEU A 112 -24.74 -3.80 -39.40
C LEU A 112 -24.23 -2.38 -39.09
N LYS A 113 -25.12 -1.39 -39.07
CA LYS A 113 -24.80 0.00 -38.77
C LYS A 113 -26.06 0.72 -38.31
N PHE A 114 -25.91 1.62 -37.36
CA PHE A 114 -26.98 2.54 -36.99
C PHE A 114 -27.16 3.64 -38.03
N THR A 115 -28.39 4.11 -38.16
CA THR A 115 -28.78 5.23 -39.02
C THR A 115 -28.56 6.56 -38.29
N SER A 116 -28.50 7.66 -39.04
CA SER A 116 -28.41 9.00 -38.45
C SER A 116 -29.58 9.33 -37.55
N ALA A 117 -30.80 8.87 -37.88
CA ALA A 117 -32.00 9.11 -37.08
C ALA A 117 -31.93 8.45 -35.70
N GLU A 118 -31.43 7.21 -35.63
CA GLU A 118 -31.25 6.50 -34.35
C GLU A 118 -30.21 7.17 -33.47
N LEU A 119 -29.10 7.63 -34.06
CA LEU A 119 -28.10 8.38 -33.31
C LEU A 119 -28.62 9.75 -32.85
N GLN A 120 -29.38 10.46 -33.69
CA GLN A 120 -30.00 11.74 -33.32
C GLN A 120 -30.95 11.59 -32.12
N GLN A 121 -31.75 10.52 -32.09
CA GLN A 121 -32.61 10.22 -30.95
C GLN A 121 -31.79 10.05 -29.66
N ALA A 122 -30.74 9.24 -29.69
CA ALA A 122 -29.88 9.02 -28.53
C ALA A 122 -29.08 10.27 -28.12
N LEU A 123 -28.70 11.13 -29.07
CA LEU A 123 -28.04 12.41 -28.80
C LEU A 123 -28.98 13.41 -28.13
N LEU A 124 -30.25 13.44 -28.49
CA LEU A 124 -31.27 14.29 -27.85
C LEU A 124 -31.39 13.95 -26.36
N TYR A 125 -31.44 12.66 -26.05
CA TYR A 125 -31.44 12.14 -24.69
C TYR A 125 -30.21 12.54 -23.90
N ALA A 126 -29.03 12.36 -24.49
CA ALA A 126 -27.76 12.69 -23.87
C ALA A 126 -27.60 14.21 -23.63
N GLY A 127 -28.17 15.04 -24.51
CA GLY A 127 -28.18 16.51 -24.42
C GLY A 127 -29.10 17.09 -23.35
N HIS A 128 -30.03 16.31 -22.79
CA HIS A 128 -30.98 16.80 -21.81
C HIS A 128 -30.26 17.24 -20.51
N PRO A 129 -30.55 18.42 -19.92
CA PRO A 129 -29.82 18.92 -18.73
C PRO A 129 -29.85 18.00 -17.51
N GLU A 130 -30.91 17.22 -17.32
CA GLU A 130 -30.98 16.22 -16.23
C GLU A 130 -30.12 14.97 -16.47
N ILE A 131 -29.53 14.84 -17.65
CA ILE A 131 -28.65 13.74 -18.04
C ILE A 131 -27.25 14.24 -18.32
N ASP A 132 -27.08 15.20 -19.24
CA ASP A 132 -25.80 15.70 -19.74
C ASP A 132 -24.73 14.60 -19.92
N ALA A 133 -25.14 13.52 -20.57
CA ALA A 133 -24.24 12.41 -20.87
C ALA A 133 -23.34 12.79 -22.04
N ALA A 134 -22.05 12.54 -21.88
CA ALA A 134 -21.08 12.78 -22.94
C ALA A 134 -20.86 11.54 -23.83
N LEU A 135 -21.02 10.34 -23.26
CA LEU A 135 -20.96 9.09 -23.99
C LEU A 135 -22.36 8.56 -24.31
N VAL A 136 -22.56 8.16 -25.55
CA VAL A 136 -23.82 7.62 -26.07
C VAL A 136 -23.56 6.24 -26.65
N VAL A 137 -24.34 5.25 -26.24
CA VAL A 137 -24.20 3.87 -26.72
C VAL A 137 -25.45 3.45 -27.47
N LEU A 138 -25.26 2.91 -28.67
CA LEU A 138 -26.31 2.25 -29.44
C LEU A 138 -26.06 0.74 -29.44
N CYS A 139 -27.10 -0.05 -29.20
CA CYS A 139 -27.02 -1.51 -29.28
C CYS A 139 -28.26 -2.10 -29.96
N ASP A 140 -28.04 -2.93 -30.98
CA ASP A 140 -29.11 -3.64 -31.71
C ASP A 140 -29.08 -5.16 -31.45
N GLY A 141 -28.38 -5.61 -30.42
CA GLY A 141 -28.14 -7.03 -30.13
C GLY A 141 -27.07 -7.70 -30.99
N ARG A 142 -26.57 -7.04 -32.04
CA ARG A 142 -25.45 -7.54 -32.87
C ARG A 142 -24.17 -6.73 -32.67
N VAL A 143 -24.29 -5.44 -32.40
CA VAL A 143 -23.14 -4.54 -32.22
C VAL A 143 -23.42 -3.48 -31.18
N PHE A 144 -22.39 -3.15 -30.40
CA PHE A 144 -22.31 -1.95 -29.58
C PHE A 144 -21.53 -0.88 -30.34
N GLU A 145 -22.10 0.32 -30.49
CA GLU A 145 -21.38 1.51 -30.95
C GLU A 145 -21.39 2.59 -29.87
N VAL A 146 -20.22 3.01 -29.41
CA VAL A 146 -20.02 4.05 -28.40
C VAL A 146 -19.56 5.32 -29.10
N TYR A 147 -20.25 6.43 -28.87
CA TYR A 147 -19.95 7.75 -29.40
C TYR A 147 -19.58 8.70 -28.26
N ASP A 148 -18.55 9.53 -28.47
CA ASP A 148 -18.26 10.70 -27.62
C ASP A 148 -18.86 11.94 -28.31
N ARG A 149 -19.94 12.46 -27.73
CA ARG A 149 -20.69 13.62 -28.25
C ARG A 149 -19.79 14.84 -28.45
N ASP A 150 -18.79 15.01 -27.58
CA ASP A 150 -17.95 16.21 -27.55
C ASP A 150 -16.72 16.09 -28.48
N GLU A 151 -16.44 14.89 -29.00
CA GLU A 151 -15.31 14.60 -29.88
C GLU A 151 -15.73 14.20 -31.30
N SER A 152 -16.61 13.20 -31.46
CA SER A 152 -17.12 12.81 -32.77
C SER A 152 -18.45 12.06 -32.72
N VAL A 153 -19.42 12.56 -33.46
CA VAL A 153 -20.72 11.88 -33.74
C VAL A 153 -20.77 11.25 -35.13
N THR A 154 -19.68 11.33 -35.90
CA THR A 154 -19.59 10.74 -37.25
C THR A 154 -18.87 9.40 -37.24
N ARG A 155 -17.98 9.18 -36.26
CA ARG A 155 -17.23 7.96 -36.05
C ARG A 155 -17.39 7.54 -34.59
N PRO A 156 -17.77 6.30 -34.31
CA PRO A 156 -17.84 5.83 -32.94
C PRO A 156 -16.42 5.76 -32.35
N ALA A 157 -16.28 6.13 -31.07
CA ALA A 157 -15.08 5.96 -30.28
C ALA A 157 -14.74 4.48 -30.07
N ALA A 158 -15.76 3.62 -29.99
CA ALA A 158 -15.60 2.17 -29.99
C ALA A 158 -16.75 1.48 -30.71
N ARG A 159 -16.43 0.38 -31.39
CA ARG A 159 -17.42 -0.49 -32.02
C ARG A 159 -17.06 -1.94 -31.75
N VAL A 160 -17.95 -2.66 -31.04
CA VAL A 160 -17.72 -4.04 -30.61
C VAL A 160 -18.90 -4.91 -31.05
N GLU A 161 -18.62 -5.93 -31.86
CA GLU A 161 -19.63 -6.91 -32.24
C GLU A 161 -19.93 -7.86 -31.07
N VAL A 162 -21.20 -8.20 -30.87
CA VAL A 162 -21.63 -9.12 -29.80
C VAL A 162 -20.92 -10.47 -29.89
N LYS A 163 -20.70 -10.96 -31.11
CA LYS A 163 -19.94 -12.19 -31.38
C LYS A 163 -18.48 -12.14 -30.95
N LYS A 164 -17.91 -10.95 -30.78
CA LYS A 164 -16.51 -10.71 -30.39
C LYS A 164 -16.38 -10.24 -28.94
N LEU A 165 -17.48 -10.19 -28.17
CA LEU A 165 -17.44 -9.74 -26.79
C LEU A 165 -16.39 -10.47 -25.94
N PRO A 166 -16.21 -11.81 -25.99
CA PRO A 166 -15.21 -12.49 -25.17
C PRO A 166 -13.79 -11.94 -25.36
N GLU A 167 -13.45 -11.54 -26.59
CA GLU A 167 -12.12 -11.02 -26.95
C GLU A 167 -12.02 -9.50 -26.77
N GLN A 168 -13.10 -8.77 -27.06
CA GLN A 168 -13.08 -7.31 -27.21
C GLN A 168 -13.82 -6.57 -26.08
N PHE A 169 -14.31 -7.26 -25.06
CA PHE A 169 -15.02 -6.63 -23.94
C PHE A 169 -14.19 -5.55 -23.24
N HIS A 170 -12.86 -5.75 -23.16
CA HIS A 170 -11.94 -4.77 -22.58
C HIS A 170 -12.05 -3.37 -23.22
N VAL A 171 -12.45 -3.28 -24.50
CA VAL A 171 -12.70 -2.01 -25.20
C VAL A 171 -13.91 -1.28 -24.62
N LEU A 172 -15.01 -2.00 -24.37
CA LEU A 172 -16.18 -1.44 -23.70
C LEU A 172 -15.85 -1.09 -22.25
N GLN A 173 -15.10 -1.96 -21.55
CA GLN A 173 -14.69 -1.73 -20.17
C GLN A 173 -13.84 -0.48 -20.01
N ALA A 174 -12.94 -0.19 -20.96
CA ALA A 174 -12.05 0.97 -20.95
C ALA A 174 -12.78 2.32 -21.11
N LEU A 175 -13.98 2.32 -21.68
CA LEU A 175 -14.78 3.54 -21.87
C LEU A 175 -15.95 3.63 -20.88
N LEU A 176 -16.66 2.51 -20.71
CA LEU A 176 -17.96 2.45 -20.05
C LEU A 176 -17.89 1.86 -18.64
N GLY A 177 -16.76 1.30 -18.21
CA GLY A 177 -16.61 0.84 -16.83
C GLY A 177 -16.81 1.99 -15.83
N PRO A 178 -17.35 1.76 -14.62
CA PRO A 178 -17.75 2.83 -13.70
C PRO A 178 -16.66 3.87 -13.43
N TRP A 179 -15.45 3.43 -13.09
CA TRP A 179 -14.33 4.35 -12.88
C TRP A 179 -13.85 5.00 -14.16
N GLN A 180 -13.90 4.31 -15.29
CA GLN A 180 -13.52 4.92 -16.58
C GLN A 180 -14.46 6.05 -16.95
N ALA A 181 -15.77 5.85 -16.77
CA ALA A 181 -16.78 6.88 -16.99
C ALA A 181 -16.57 8.08 -16.04
N TRP A 182 -16.22 7.83 -14.77
CA TRP A 182 -15.87 8.89 -13.81
C TRP A 182 -14.66 9.71 -14.27
N PHE A 183 -13.57 9.04 -14.61
CA PHE A 183 -12.35 9.70 -15.06
C PHE A 183 -12.53 10.37 -16.42
N PHE A 184 -13.38 9.83 -17.29
CA PHE A 184 -13.77 10.46 -18.53
C PHE A 184 -14.38 11.85 -18.28
N GLN A 185 -15.27 12.01 -17.29
CA GLN A 185 -15.83 13.34 -16.98
C GLN A 185 -14.78 14.32 -16.43
N LYS A 186 -13.82 13.85 -15.62
CA LYS A 186 -12.68 14.67 -15.19
C LYS A 186 -11.87 15.17 -16.39
N ARG A 187 -11.54 14.27 -17.32
CA ARG A 187 -10.83 14.63 -18.57
C ARG A 187 -11.67 15.58 -19.43
N ARG A 188 -12.98 15.37 -19.53
CA ARG A 188 -13.91 16.28 -20.25
C ARG A 188 -13.88 17.70 -19.67
N ALA A 189 -13.96 17.85 -18.36
CA ALA A 189 -13.88 19.16 -17.71
C ALA A 189 -12.57 19.88 -18.04
N LEU A 190 -11.44 19.18 -17.99
CA LEU A 190 -10.13 19.73 -18.38
C LEU A 190 -10.07 20.12 -19.86
N ARG A 191 -10.62 19.28 -20.77
CA ARG A 191 -10.70 19.60 -22.21
C ARG A 191 -11.50 20.89 -22.47
N VAL A 192 -12.63 21.06 -21.78
CA VAL A 192 -13.47 22.27 -21.90
C VAL A 192 -12.73 23.50 -21.38
N ALA A 193 -12.12 23.41 -20.19
CA ALA A 193 -11.33 24.50 -19.63
C ALA A 193 -10.19 24.90 -20.59
N ASN A 194 -9.41 23.93 -21.08
CA ASN A 194 -8.34 24.18 -22.04
C ASN A 194 -8.85 24.85 -23.33
N ARG A 195 -9.97 24.39 -23.89
CA ARG A 195 -10.57 24.98 -25.11
C ARG A 195 -10.96 26.45 -24.90
N VAL A 196 -11.53 26.79 -23.75
CA VAL A 196 -11.91 28.18 -23.43
C VAL A 196 -10.65 29.04 -23.24
N LEU A 197 -9.67 28.55 -22.47
CA LEU A 197 -8.45 29.30 -22.17
C LEU A 197 -7.59 29.56 -23.43
N GLN A 198 -7.56 28.63 -24.39
CA GLN A 198 -6.86 28.83 -25.66
C GLN A 198 -7.43 29.95 -26.53
N LEU A 199 -8.69 30.34 -26.29
CA LEU A 199 -9.36 31.44 -27.00
C LEU A 199 -9.32 32.76 -26.22
N GLU A 200 -8.76 32.76 -25.00
CA GLU A 200 -8.68 33.97 -24.17
C GLU A 200 -7.67 34.96 -24.76
N MET A 201 -8.10 36.23 -24.86
CA MET A 201 -7.30 37.31 -25.44
C MET A 201 -6.67 38.20 -24.36
N THR A 202 -7.13 38.09 -23.12
CA THR A 202 -6.67 38.91 -21.99
C THR A 202 -5.88 38.07 -20.98
N PRO A 203 -4.55 38.26 -20.86
CA PRO A 203 -3.72 37.45 -19.96
C PRO A 203 -4.21 37.42 -18.50
N GLY A 204 -4.64 38.56 -17.95
CA GLY A 204 -5.13 38.64 -16.56
C GLY A 204 -6.38 37.80 -16.27
N ARG A 205 -7.19 37.46 -17.29
CA ARG A 205 -8.36 36.60 -17.11
C ARG A 205 -8.00 35.14 -16.88
N ILE A 206 -6.80 34.71 -17.28
CA ILE A 206 -6.29 33.37 -16.99
C ILE A 206 -6.06 33.23 -15.48
N ASP A 207 -5.47 34.25 -14.85
CA ASP A 207 -5.23 34.26 -13.41
C ASP A 207 -6.55 34.29 -12.63
N GLU A 208 -7.51 35.14 -13.03
CA GLU A 208 -8.85 35.19 -12.44
C GLU A 208 -9.59 33.83 -12.54
N PHE A 209 -9.48 33.14 -13.68
CA PHE A 209 -10.04 31.81 -13.87
C PHE A 209 -9.34 30.77 -12.99
N SER A 210 -8.02 30.81 -12.90
CA SER A 210 -7.22 29.94 -12.03
C SER A 210 -7.64 30.08 -10.57
N ASP A 211 -7.78 31.31 -10.07
CA ASP A 211 -8.22 31.61 -8.71
C ASP A 211 -9.66 31.15 -8.46
N ALA A 212 -10.55 31.31 -9.45
CA ALA A 212 -11.92 30.80 -9.36
C ALA A 212 -11.95 29.27 -9.29
N MET A 213 -11.16 28.58 -10.13
CA MET A 213 -11.03 27.12 -10.12
C MET A 213 -10.45 26.61 -8.80
N GLN A 214 -9.39 27.24 -8.31
CA GLN A 214 -8.76 26.87 -7.05
C GLN A 214 -9.73 27.00 -5.88
N ARG A 215 -10.53 28.08 -5.81
CA ARG A 215 -11.58 28.23 -4.79
C ARG A 215 -12.60 27.08 -4.86
N ARG A 216 -13.09 26.73 -6.04
CA ARG A 216 -14.01 25.58 -6.21
C ARG A 216 -13.40 24.25 -5.76
N VAL A 217 -12.11 24.04 -6.03
CA VAL A 217 -11.38 22.87 -5.55
C VAL A 217 -11.30 22.87 -4.02
N GLN A 218 -11.02 24.02 -3.39
CA GLN A 218 -10.99 24.13 -1.93
C GLN A 218 -12.35 23.84 -1.31
N ASP A 219 -13.44 24.42 -1.84
CA ASP A 219 -14.81 24.17 -1.36
C ASP A 219 -15.17 22.69 -1.45
N ALA A 220 -14.79 22.02 -2.55
CA ALA A 220 -15.05 20.60 -2.75
C ALA A 220 -14.30 19.69 -1.77
N ARG A 221 -13.17 20.11 -1.19
CA ARG A 221 -12.37 19.27 -0.27
C ARG A 221 -13.17 18.82 0.95
N ALA A 222 -13.98 19.71 1.53
CA ALA A 222 -14.83 19.38 2.67
C ALA A 222 -15.85 18.29 2.29
N THR A 223 -16.53 18.44 1.15
CA THR A 223 -17.47 17.44 0.65
C THR A 223 -16.80 16.10 0.33
N VAL A 224 -15.59 16.12 -0.25
CA VAL A 224 -14.80 14.90 -0.50
C VAL A 224 -14.47 14.19 0.82
N TYR A 225 -14.07 14.93 1.85
CA TYR A 225 -13.79 14.36 3.17
C TYR A 225 -15.04 13.73 3.81
N ASP A 226 -16.19 14.41 3.73
CA ASP A 226 -17.46 13.86 4.22
C ASP A 226 -17.90 12.61 3.44
N ASN A 227 -17.71 12.60 2.12
CA ASN A 227 -17.97 11.43 1.28
C ASN A 227 -17.05 10.26 1.68
N TRP A 228 -15.76 10.53 1.90
CA TRP A 228 -14.82 9.52 2.39
C TRP A 228 -15.25 8.91 3.72
N ARG A 229 -15.68 9.75 4.68
CA ARG A 229 -16.18 9.27 5.98
C ARG A 229 -17.40 8.35 5.85
N LYS A 230 -18.30 8.64 4.92
CA LYS A 230 -19.50 7.81 4.68
C LYS A 230 -19.18 6.47 4.04
N VAL A 231 -18.12 6.41 3.23
CA VAL A 231 -17.76 5.19 2.48
C VAL A 231 -16.80 4.29 3.25
N LYS A 232 -16.01 4.82 4.19
CA LYS A 232 -15.01 4.07 4.95
C LYS A 232 -15.64 2.88 5.72
N PRO A 233 -15.38 1.62 5.31
CA PRO A 233 -15.72 0.46 6.13
C PRO A 233 -14.65 0.33 7.21
N SER A 234 -15.01 0.44 8.50
CA SER A 234 -14.04 0.33 9.58
C SER A 234 -13.64 -1.12 9.93
N THR A 235 -14.12 -2.14 9.21
CA THR A 235 -14.02 -3.56 9.63
C THR A 235 -13.57 -4.54 8.54
N ASP A 236 -13.64 -4.19 7.25
CA ASP A 236 -13.46 -5.15 6.16
C ASP A 236 -11.98 -5.47 5.85
N ASN A 237 -11.05 -4.56 6.16
CA ASN A 237 -9.63 -4.78 5.90
C ASN A 237 -8.96 -5.70 6.91
N ASP A 238 -9.33 -5.62 8.19
CA ASP A 238 -8.82 -6.56 9.19
C ASP A 238 -9.33 -7.97 8.92
N ALA A 239 -10.57 -8.10 8.44
CA ALA A 239 -11.13 -9.37 8.00
C ALA A 239 -10.40 -9.92 6.75
N LYS A 240 -10.15 -9.08 5.73
CA LYS A 240 -9.37 -9.47 4.54
C LYS A 240 -7.94 -9.85 4.88
N ARG A 241 -7.28 -9.06 5.73
CA ARG A 241 -5.92 -9.33 6.20
C ARG A 241 -5.87 -10.63 6.99
N ARG A 242 -6.82 -10.85 7.91
CA ARG A 242 -6.94 -12.11 8.65
C ARG A 242 -7.15 -13.29 7.70
N SER A 243 -8.04 -13.17 6.72
CA SER A 243 -8.25 -14.20 5.70
C SER A 243 -7.00 -14.48 4.85
N ALA A 244 -6.20 -13.46 4.54
CA ALA A 244 -4.93 -13.62 3.84
C ALA A 244 -3.90 -14.38 4.70
N LEU A 245 -3.77 -14.00 5.97
CA LEU A 245 -2.90 -14.70 6.94
C LEU A 245 -3.35 -16.16 7.12
N GLU A 246 -4.65 -16.42 7.23
CA GLU A 246 -5.22 -17.77 7.34
C GLU A 246 -4.88 -18.66 6.13
N LYS A 247 -4.71 -18.09 4.93
CA LYS A 247 -4.32 -18.83 3.72
C LYS A 247 -2.81 -18.97 3.55
N ALA A 248 -2.03 -18.06 4.11
CA ALA A 248 -0.58 -18.07 4.00
C ALA A 248 0.07 -19.21 4.83
N SER A 249 1.25 -19.66 4.41
CA SER A 249 2.04 -20.63 5.19
C SER A 249 2.70 -19.95 6.39
N ILE A 250 3.09 -20.73 7.41
CA ILE A 250 3.84 -20.21 8.57
C ILE A 250 5.10 -19.46 8.11
N ARG A 251 5.83 -20.01 7.14
CA ARG A 251 7.06 -19.41 6.61
C ARG A 251 6.80 -18.07 5.91
N ASP A 252 5.74 -17.99 5.11
CA ASP A 252 5.40 -16.74 4.41
C ASP A 252 4.99 -15.65 5.40
N ILE A 253 4.21 -15.99 6.42
CA ILE A 253 3.80 -15.03 7.47
C ILE A 253 5.04 -14.52 8.20
N VAL A 254 5.95 -15.40 8.64
CA VAL A 254 7.18 -14.98 9.33
C VAL A 254 8.03 -14.09 8.40
N ALA A 255 8.24 -14.49 7.15
CA ALA A 255 9.08 -13.75 6.21
C ALA A 255 8.52 -12.35 5.86
N THR A 256 7.19 -12.17 5.87
CA THR A 256 6.53 -10.94 5.42
C THR A 256 6.13 -10.00 6.59
N GLU A 257 5.68 -10.56 7.71
CA GLU A 257 5.10 -9.78 8.81
C GLU A 257 6.09 -9.45 9.93
N PHE A 258 7.18 -10.21 10.08
CA PHE A 258 8.09 -10.03 11.22
C PHE A 258 9.07 -8.87 11.02
N PHE A 259 9.52 -8.63 9.78
CA PHE A 259 10.47 -7.52 9.52
C PHE A 259 9.78 -6.15 9.51
N SER A 260 8.46 -6.09 9.36
CA SER A 260 7.70 -4.85 9.25
C SER A 260 7.14 -4.42 10.61
N GLY A 261 7.18 -3.12 10.89
CA GLY A 261 6.53 -2.56 12.08
C GLY A 261 5.01 -2.74 12.03
N GLN A 262 4.40 -3.14 13.14
CA GLN A 262 2.96 -3.35 13.28
C GLN A 262 2.38 -2.56 14.45
N THR A 263 1.08 -2.29 14.41
CA THR A 263 0.35 -1.82 15.58
C THR A 263 0.22 -2.93 16.62
N ALA A 264 -0.02 -2.58 17.89
CA ALA A 264 -0.19 -3.57 18.97
C ALA A 264 -1.29 -4.60 18.65
N SER A 265 -2.40 -4.16 18.04
CA SER A 265 -3.46 -5.05 17.56
C SER A 265 -2.98 -5.98 16.44
N GLY A 266 -2.22 -5.45 15.48
CA GLY A 266 -1.62 -6.24 14.40
C GLY A 266 -0.67 -7.33 14.90
N LEU A 267 0.19 -7.01 15.90
CA LEU A 267 1.06 -7.99 16.55
C LEU A 267 0.25 -9.16 17.13
N GLY A 268 -0.85 -8.85 17.85
CA GLY A 268 -1.73 -9.86 18.43
C GLY A 268 -2.41 -10.75 17.39
N VAL A 269 -2.88 -10.17 16.28
CA VAL A 269 -3.53 -10.94 15.19
C VAL A 269 -2.55 -11.89 14.51
N VAL A 270 -1.34 -11.44 14.21
CA VAL A 270 -0.30 -12.28 13.57
C VAL A 270 0.12 -13.41 14.52
N ALA A 271 0.37 -13.09 15.79
CA ALA A 271 0.73 -14.08 16.81
C ALA A 271 -0.35 -15.17 16.96
N GLN A 272 -1.62 -14.77 17.11
CA GLN A 272 -2.72 -15.73 17.23
C GLN A 272 -2.84 -16.63 16.00
N CYS A 273 -2.76 -16.06 14.79
CA CYS A 273 -2.85 -16.83 13.55
C CYS A 273 -1.73 -17.88 13.44
N LEU A 274 -0.51 -17.53 13.84
CA LEU A 274 0.63 -18.47 13.85
C LEU A 274 0.46 -19.58 14.89
N VAL A 275 -0.03 -19.25 16.09
CA VAL A 275 -0.33 -20.23 17.15
C VAL A 275 -1.42 -21.20 16.68
N ASP A 276 -2.48 -20.69 16.06
CA ASP A 276 -3.59 -21.53 15.56
C ASP A 276 -3.11 -22.50 14.46
N LYS A 277 -2.17 -22.06 13.60
CA LYS A 277 -1.56 -22.88 12.55
C LYS A 277 -0.53 -23.89 13.05
N ALA A 278 -0.03 -23.73 14.27
CA ALA A 278 1.03 -24.60 14.79
C ALA A 278 0.53 -26.04 14.99
N LYS A 279 1.18 -26.98 14.31
CA LYS A 279 0.98 -28.43 14.50
C LYS A 279 1.45 -28.89 15.89
N PRO A 280 1.04 -30.08 16.38
CA PRO A 280 1.57 -30.66 17.61
C PRO A 280 3.11 -30.64 17.64
N GLY A 281 3.69 -30.19 18.76
CA GLY A 281 5.13 -29.98 18.92
C GLY A 281 5.70 -28.70 18.30
N ALA A 282 4.93 -27.99 17.46
CA ALA A 282 5.24 -26.66 16.91
C ALA A 282 6.60 -26.48 16.22
N PHE A 283 7.28 -27.57 15.82
CA PHE A 283 8.61 -27.51 15.19
C PHE A 283 8.65 -26.54 14.00
N GLU A 284 7.68 -26.60 13.10
CA GLU A 284 7.61 -25.74 11.90
C GLU A 284 7.55 -24.25 12.26
N LEU A 285 6.77 -23.89 13.29
CA LEU A 285 6.66 -22.52 13.79
C LEU A 285 7.97 -22.07 14.45
N MET A 286 8.49 -22.88 15.37
CA MET A 286 9.67 -22.54 16.14
C MET A 286 10.92 -22.43 15.27
N TYR A 287 11.08 -23.33 14.31
CA TYR A 287 12.19 -23.29 13.35
C TYR A 287 12.10 -22.09 12.40
N ALA A 288 10.89 -21.72 11.97
CA ALA A 288 10.70 -20.55 11.12
C ALA A 288 11.03 -19.25 11.87
N MET A 289 10.61 -19.13 13.14
CA MET A 289 10.84 -17.93 13.95
C MET A 289 12.27 -17.83 14.49
N PHE A 290 12.85 -18.96 14.92
CA PHE A 290 14.11 -19.01 15.64
C PHE A 290 15.07 -20.01 14.98
N PRO A 291 15.69 -19.66 13.84
CA PRO A 291 16.72 -20.49 13.24
C PRO A 291 17.94 -20.62 14.17
N ASP A 292 18.71 -21.72 14.03
CA ASP A 292 19.92 -21.98 14.83
C ASP A 292 21.04 -20.94 14.58
N HIS A 293 21.05 -20.33 13.40
CA HIS A 293 21.97 -19.28 12.99
C HIS A 293 21.18 -18.01 12.66
N PRO A 294 21.77 -16.82 12.82
CA PRO A 294 21.06 -15.58 12.56
C PRO A 294 20.61 -15.51 11.09
N GLY A 295 19.30 -15.29 10.91
CA GLY A 295 18.67 -15.01 9.62
C GLY A 295 18.53 -13.51 9.38
N ASN A 296 17.68 -13.13 8.41
CA ASN A 296 17.33 -11.74 8.17
C ASN A 296 16.41 -11.22 9.29
N LEU A 297 16.95 -10.40 10.19
CA LEU A 297 16.27 -9.95 11.41
C LEU A 297 16.53 -8.47 11.70
N ASN A 298 15.55 -7.83 12.34
CA ASN A 298 15.60 -6.46 12.85
C ASN A 298 14.85 -6.39 14.20
N ASP A 299 14.71 -5.19 14.77
CA ASP A 299 14.05 -4.99 16.06
C ASP A 299 12.58 -5.46 16.05
N HIS A 300 11.85 -5.22 14.96
CA HIS A 300 10.47 -5.66 14.80
C HIS A 300 10.36 -7.18 14.76
N TYR A 301 11.32 -7.86 14.12
CA TYR A 301 11.36 -9.31 14.04
C TYR A 301 11.45 -9.92 15.45
N VAL A 302 12.35 -9.40 16.28
CA VAL A 302 12.54 -9.88 17.65
C VAL A 302 11.27 -9.64 18.48
N ALA A 303 10.65 -8.47 18.36
CA ALA A 303 9.43 -8.15 19.08
C ALA A 303 8.24 -9.04 18.67
N GLN A 304 8.08 -9.29 17.37
CA GLN A 304 7.07 -10.20 16.82
C GLN A 304 7.29 -11.63 17.27
N ALA A 305 8.55 -12.07 17.26
CA ALA A 305 8.93 -13.39 17.72
C ALA A 305 8.64 -13.57 19.22
N LEU A 306 8.96 -12.56 20.05
CA LEU A 306 8.65 -12.54 21.46
C LEU A 306 7.13 -12.56 21.72
N ARG A 307 6.36 -11.70 21.03
CA ARG A 307 4.90 -11.68 21.19
C ARG A 307 4.28 -13.03 20.84
N THR A 308 4.71 -13.63 19.73
CA THR A 308 4.22 -14.94 19.28
C THR A 308 4.61 -16.05 20.26
N LEU A 309 5.82 -16.01 20.83
CA LEU A 309 6.27 -16.99 21.82
C LEU A 309 5.45 -16.89 23.12
N ILE A 310 5.12 -15.67 23.57
CA ILE A 310 4.24 -15.44 24.72
C ILE A 310 2.83 -15.95 24.44
N GLU A 311 2.26 -15.65 23.27
CA GLU A 311 0.93 -16.14 22.89
C GLU A 311 0.88 -17.67 22.79
N PHE A 312 1.93 -18.27 22.24
CA PHE A 312 2.06 -19.72 22.19
C PHE A 312 2.13 -20.32 23.61
N GLY A 313 2.89 -19.72 24.53
CA GLY A 313 2.95 -20.13 25.94
C GLY A 313 1.59 -20.10 26.63
N LYS A 314 0.77 -19.07 26.35
CA LYS A 314 -0.60 -18.97 26.88
C LYS A 314 -1.56 -20.05 26.36
N SER A 315 -1.29 -20.60 25.16
CA SER A 315 -2.11 -21.66 24.58
C SER A 315 -1.99 -23.01 25.31
N GLY A 316 -1.01 -23.16 26.21
CA GLY A 316 -0.76 -24.41 26.94
C GLY A 316 -0.19 -25.54 26.07
N ARG A 317 0.18 -25.26 24.82
CA ARG A 317 0.79 -26.23 23.90
C ARG A 317 2.29 -26.37 24.18
N GLU A 318 2.82 -27.56 23.96
CA GLU A 318 4.24 -27.84 24.13
C GLU A 318 5.02 -27.65 22.80
N ALA A 319 6.23 -27.11 22.92
CA ALA A 319 7.20 -27.10 21.83
C ALA A 319 8.16 -28.29 21.97
N SER A 320 8.30 -29.09 20.91
CA SER A 320 9.20 -30.25 20.90
C SER A 320 10.65 -29.88 20.57
N TRP A 321 10.90 -28.64 20.14
CA TRP A 321 12.21 -28.17 19.72
C TRP A 321 12.38 -26.67 19.95
N MET A 322 13.60 -26.28 20.32
CA MET A 322 14.10 -24.90 20.43
C MET A 322 15.56 -24.87 19.95
N PRO A 323 16.02 -23.74 19.38
CA PRO A 323 17.43 -23.61 19.03
C PRO A 323 18.28 -23.46 20.29
N ALA A 324 19.51 -23.95 20.24
CA ALA A 324 20.41 -24.00 21.40
C ALA A 324 20.69 -22.62 22.01
N TRP A 325 20.71 -21.57 21.18
CA TRP A 325 20.91 -20.20 21.64
C TRP A 325 19.72 -19.66 22.45
N LEU A 326 18.53 -20.24 22.32
CA LEU A 326 17.31 -19.82 23.03
C LEU A 326 16.90 -20.75 24.18
N GLY A 327 17.17 -22.05 24.08
CA GLY A 327 16.83 -23.02 25.14
C GLY A 327 17.45 -24.40 24.93
N ALA A 328 17.43 -25.21 25.99
CA ALA A 328 17.86 -26.61 25.89
C ALA A 328 16.82 -27.42 25.09
N GLN A 329 17.28 -28.34 24.24
CA GLN A 329 16.42 -29.28 23.52
C GLN A 329 15.90 -30.35 24.49
N GLN A 330 14.78 -30.07 25.15
CA GLN A 330 14.07 -31.07 25.95
C GLN A 330 12.59 -31.17 25.51
N PRO A 331 12.06 -32.38 25.28
CA PRO A 331 10.63 -32.58 25.05
C PRO A 331 9.81 -32.09 26.26
N GLY A 332 8.76 -31.31 26.03
CA GLY A 332 7.90 -30.77 27.09
C GLY A 332 8.48 -29.55 27.83
N ALA A 333 9.46 -28.86 27.24
CA ALA A 333 10.06 -27.68 27.87
C ALA A 333 9.03 -26.56 28.08
N ASN A 334 8.95 -26.08 29.33
CA ASN A 334 8.20 -24.87 29.68
C ASN A 334 8.79 -23.66 28.92
N LEU A 335 7.95 -22.95 28.18
CA LEU A 335 8.34 -21.80 27.36
C LEU A 335 8.74 -20.56 28.17
N ASP A 336 8.52 -20.56 29.47
CA ASP A 336 9.01 -19.53 30.39
C ASP A 336 10.51 -19.27 30.22
N ALA A 337 11.34 -20.32 30.17
CA ALA A 337 12.79 -20.16 30.10
C ALA A 337 13.25 -19.53 28.76
N PRO A 338 12.79 -20.02 27.60
CA PRO A 338 12.99 -19.34 26.31
C PRO A 338 12.52 -17.88 26.30
N ILE A 339 11.33 -17.58 26.83
CA ILE A 339 10.80 -16.20 26.86
C ILE A 339 11.70 -15.31 27.73
N LYS A 340 12.02 -15.74 28.95
CA LYS A 340 12.94 -15.04 29.87
C LYS A 340 14.29 -14.76 29.21
N LYS A 341 14.83 -15.74 28.49
CA LYS A 341 16.11 -15.59 27.76
C LYS A 341 16.00 -14.58 26.62
N LEU A 342 14.94 -14.61 25.82
CA LEU A 342 14.74 -13.67 24.73
C LEU A 342 14.57 -12.23 25.24
N ILE A 343 13.85 -12.05 26.35
CA ILE A 343 13.72 -10.76 27.03
C ILE A 343 15.09 -10.25 27.46
N GLY A 344 15.87 -11.07 28.19
CA GLY A 344 17.21 -10.67 28.64
C GLY A 344 18.17 -10.34 27.50
N LEU A 345 18.15 -11.12 26.41
CA LEU A 345 18.93 -10.82 25.20
C LEU A 345 18.49 -9.48 24.60
N SER A 346 17.19 -9.24 24.46
CA SER A 346 16.67 -8.01 23.86
C SER A 346 17.01 -6.75 24.66
N LEU A 347 16.83 -6.80 25.99
CA LEU A 347 17.11 -5.67 26.89
C LEU A 347 18.61 -5.36 27.02
N THR A 348 19.47 -6.28 26.60
CA THR A 348 20.94 -6.10 26.58
C THR A 348 21.49 -5.91 25.17
N ALA A 349 20.63 -5.64 24.18
CA ALA A 349 21.02 -5.50 22.77
C ALA A 349 21.80 -6.71 22.23
N PHE A 350 21.39 -7.92 22.64
CA PHE A 350 21.97 -9.21 22.28
C PHE A 350 23.47 -9.33 22.62
N LEU A 351 23.94 -8.66 23.69
CA LEU A 351 25.34 -8.70 24.10
C LEU A 351 25.90 -10.13 24.29
N ALA A 352 25.07 -11.05 24.79
CA ALA A 352 25.45 -12.46 24.99
C ALA A 352 25.32 -13.35 23.73
N ALA A 353 24.87 -12.79 22.60
CA ALA A 353 24.66 -13.49 21.33
C ALA A 353 25.19 -12.63 20.16
N PRO A 354 26.54 -12.50 20.03
CA PRO A 354 27.18 -11.52 19.15
C PRO A 354 26.84 -11.71 17.66
N GLU A 355 26.59 -12.94 17.21
CA GLU A 355 26.17 -13.21 15.82
C GLU A 355 24.84 -12.53 15.47
N PHE A 356 23.85 -12.61 16.36
CA PHE A 356 22.55 -11.97 16.19
C PHE A 356 22.65 -10.46 16.36
N ARG A 357 23.46 -10.00 17.32
CA ARG A 357 23.73 -8.58 17.54
C ARG A 357 24.30 -7.89 16.30
N ALA A 358 25.28 -8.51 15.63
CA ALA A 358 25.87 -7.97 14.43
C ALA A 358 24.83 -7.77 13.30
N VAL A 359 23.87 -8.68 13.16
CA VAL A 359 22.78 -8.56 12.17
C VAL A 359 21.80 -7.44 12.55
N LEU A 360 21.43 -7.31 13.83
CA LEU A 360 20.58 -6.20 14.30
C LEU A 360 21.22 -4.83 14.08
N GLN A 361 22.50 -4.69 14.44
CA GLN A 361 23.29 -3.48 14.22
C GLN A 361 23.37 -3.14 12.72
N PHE A 362 23.60 -4.16 11.88
CA PHE A 362 23.63 -3.96 10.44
C PHE A 362 22.26 -3.54 9.90
N ALA A 363 21.16 -4.17 10.33
CA ALA A 363 19.82 -3.83 9.86
C ALA A 363 19.45 -2.37 10.15
N ALA A 364 19.79 -1.89 11.35
CA ALA A 364 19.60 -0.48 11.70
C ALA A 364 20.48 0.45 10.86
N CYS A 365 21.77 0.12 10.68
CA CYS A 365 22.68 0.87 9.81
C CYS A 365 22.19 0.89 8.35
N ALA A 366 21.72 -0.23 7.82
CA ALA A 366 21.19 -0.34 6.46
C ALA A 366 19.97 0.55 6.22
N ARG A 367 19.06 0.64 7.21
CA ARG A 367 17.93 1.56 7.17
C ARG A 367 18.40 3.01 7.15
N ARG A 368 19.34 3.38 8.03
CA ARG A 368 19.90 4.74 8.10
C ARG A 368 20.61 5.12 6.80
N LEU A 369 21.50 4.26 6.29
CA LEU A 369 22.17 4.44 5.00
C LEU A 369 21.18 4.60 3.84
N SER A 370 20.09 3.83 3.84
CA SER A 370 19.03 3.96 2.83
C SER A 370 18.36 5.32 2.89
N LYS A 371 18.06 5.82 4.11
CA LYS A 371 17.47 7.14 4.32
C LYS A 371 18.44 8.26 3.92
N VAL A 372 19.71 8.17 4.31
CA VAL A 372 20.77 9.09 3.89
C VAL A 372 20.88 9.12 2.36
N SER A 373 20.88 7.95 1.70
CA SER A 373 20.93 7.87 0.24
C SER A 373 19.71 8.53 -0.42
N MET A 374 18.50 8.30 0.10
CA MET A 374 17.28 8.94 -0.41
C MET A 374 17.24 10.45 -0.15
N ALA A 375 17.84 10.91 0.94
CA ALA A 375 18.02 12.33 1.23
C ALA A 375 19.05 12.96 0.28
N LEU A 376 20.16 12.29 -0.04
CA LEU A 376 21.22 12.87 -0.88
C LEU A 376 20.95 12.71 -2.39
N ILE A 377 20.15 11.72 -2.81
CA ILE A 377 19.89 11.40 -4.22
C ILE A 377 18.39 11.59 -4.53
N PRO A 378 17.98 12.76 -5.09
CA PRO A 378 16.56 13.09 -5.32
C PRO A 378 15.78 12.09 -6.18
N THR A 379 16.44 11.43 -7.13
CA THR A 379 15.77 10.47 -8.01
C THR A 379 15.27 9.23 -7.26
N LEU A 380 15.84 8.90 -6.09
CA LEU A 380 15.37 7.75 -5.30
C LEU A 380 14.00 7.99 -4.66
N THR A 381 13.62 9.24 -4.37
CA THR A 381 12.30 9.57 -3.81
C THR A 381 11.20 9.67 -4.88
N GLN A 382 11.57 9.71 -6.16
CA GLN A 382 10.61 9.64 -7.28
C GLN A 382 9.92 8.27 -7.37
N LEU A 383 10.56 7.20 -6.87
CA LEU A 383 9.93 5.88 -6.79
C LEU A 383 8.65 5.89 -5.95
N GLY A 384 8.59 6.69 -4.90
CA GLY A 384 7.37 6.89 -4.11
C GLY A 384 6.23 7.50 -4.93
N HIS A 385 6.53 8.46 -5.80
CA HIS A 385 5.55 9.07 -6.70
C HIS A 385 5.03 8.06 -7.72
N ILE A 386 5.93 7.29 -8.34
CA ILE A 386 5.55 6.24 -9.30
C ILE A 386 4.68 5.18 -8.62
N ARG A 387 5.05 4.71 -7.43
CA ARG A 387 4.24 3.75 -6.67
C ARG A 387 2.89 4.33 -6.25
N HIS A 388 2.84 5.60 -5.89
CA HIS A 388 1.58 6.29 -5.62
C HIS A 388 0.67 6.29 -6.84
N GLN A 389 1.21 6.67 -8.01
CA GLN A 389 0.48 6.68 -9.28
C GLN A 389 0.04 5.27 -9.70
N GLN A 390 0.87 4.26 -9.50
CA GLN A 390 0.51 2.85 -9.75
C GLN A 390 -0.65 2.41 -8.85
N VAL A 391 -0.60 2.72 -7.54
CA VAL A 391 -1.73 2.44 -6.64
C VAL A 391 -2.98 3.16 -7.15
N ARG A 392 -2.84 4.45 -7.51
CA ARG A 392 -3.90 5.28 -8.09
C ARG A 392 -4.49 4.67 -9.36
N HIS A 393 -3.72 3.98 -10.18
CA HIS A 393 -4.18 3.38 -11.43
C HIS A 393 -4.80 1.98 -11.26
N PHE A 394 -4.19 1.11 -10.45
CA PHE A 394 -4.56 -0.31 -10.38
C PHE A 394 -5.60 -0.64 -9.30
N PHE A 395 -5.60 0.08 -8.18
CA PHE A 395 -6.49 -0.22 -7.06
C PHE A 395 -7.82 0.51 -7.20
N ASP A 396 -8.88 -0.08 -6.63
CA ASP A 396 -10.22 0.54 -6.62
C ASP A 396 -10.22 1.88 -5.88
N GLU A 397 -10.94 2.90 -6.36
CA GLU A 397 -10.99 4.22 -5.67
C GLU A 397 -11.58 4.15 -4.25
N LEU A 398 -12.33 3.09 -3.91
CA LEU A 398 -12.85 2.87 -2.57
C LEU A 398 -11.96 1.97 -1.71
N ASP A 399 -10.81 1.52 -2.23
CA ASP A 399 -9.85 0.72 -1.49
C ASP A 399 -9.10 1.59 -0.45
N TYR A 400 -8.83 1.04 0.72
CA TYR A 400 -8.04 1.71 1.73
C TYR A 400 -6.59 1.96 1.31
N ALA A 401 -6.02 1.06 0.49
CA ALA A 401 -4.71 1.26 -0.11
C ALA A 401 -4.67 2.59 -0.89
N GLN A 402 -5.77 2.98 -1.53
CA GLN A 402 -5.91 4.24 -2.26
C GLN A 402 -6.06 5.45 -1.36
N PHE A 403 -6.83 5.32 -0.27
CA PHE A 403 -6.99 6.42 0.70
C PHE A 403 -5.69 6.75 1.42
N MET A 404 -4.91 5.74 1.79
CA MET A 404 -3.65 5.91 2.53
C MET A 404 -2.43 6.04 1.63
N SER A 405 -2.59 6.00 0.31
CA SER A 405 -1.44 6.13 -0.58
C SER A 405 -0.99 7.57 -0.64
N THR A 406 0.28 7.79 -0.28
CA THR A 406 1.01 9.04 -0.52
C THR A 406 2.40 8.70 -1.07
N PRO A 407 3.03 9.58 -1.87
CA PRO A 407 4.41 9.40 -2.28
C PRO A 407 5.38 9.20 -1.11
N GLU A 408 5.21 9.99 -0.05
CA GLU A 408 6.03 9.95 1.17
C GLU A 408 5.88 8.63 1.91
N GLY A 409 4.64 8.15 2.08
CA GLY A 409 4.36 6.87 2.72
C GLY A 409 4.90 5.67 1.93
N HIS A 410 5.01 5.78 0.60
CA HIS A 410 5.70 4.77 -0.21
C HIS A 410 7.22 4.84 -0.06
N ASN A 411 7.79 6.04 0.01
CA ASN A 411 9.22 6.24 0.25
C ASN A 411 9.63 5.69 1.63
N LEU A 412 8.86 5.95 2.69
CA LEU A 412 9.11 5.38 4.01
C LEU A 412 9.05 3.85 4.00
N ARG A 413 8.08 3.26 3.32
CA ARG A 413 8.02 1.80 3.11
C ARG A 413 9.18 1.25 2.29
N GLN A 414 9.79 2.06 1.40
CA GLN A 414 11.01 1.64 0.69
C GLN A 414 12.21 1.50 1.62
N LEU A 415 12.28 2.27 2.71
CA LEU A 415 13.35 2.11 3.70
C LEU A 415 13.32 0.70 4.31
N ASP A 416 12.13 0.17 4.63
CA ASP A 416 11.96 -1.20 5.14
C ASP A 416 12.43 -2.25 4.12
N VAL A 417 12.03 -2.07 2.84
CA VAL A 417 12.42 -2.99 1.75
C VAL A 417 13.93 -2.97 1.52
N HIS A 418 14.55 -1.78 1.49
CA HIS A 418 16.01 -1.68 1.33
C HIS A 418 16.75 -2.28 2.54
N ALA A 419 16.30 -1.97 3.77
CA ALA A 419 16.87 -2.54 4.98
C ALA A 419 16.78 -4.08 4.97
N TYR A 420 15.63 -4.64 4.58
CA TYR A 420 15.44 -6.09 4.42
C TYR A 420 16.45 -6.69 3.44
N LEU A 421 16.51 -6.16 2.21
CA LEU A 421 17.36 -6.71 1.14
C LEU A 421 18.86 -6.58 1.47
N LEU A 422 19.27 -5.46 2.07
CA LEU A 422 20.66 -5.25 2.47
C LEU A 422 21.03 -6.19 3.62
N THR A 423 20.14 -6.38 4.60
CA THR A 423 20.37 -7.29 5.74
C THR A 423 20.43 -8.74 5.28
N GLU A 424 19.56 -9.15 4.38
CA GLU A 424 19.61 -10.48 3.75
C GLU A 424 20.96 -10.72 3.04
N ARG A 425 21.43 -9.74 2.26
CA ARG A 425 22.74 -9.81 1.60
C ARG A 425 23.89 -9.87 2.60
N PHE A 426 23.82 -9.12 3.68
CA PHE A 426 24.81 -9.17 4.76
C PHE A 426 24.87 -10.55 5.40
N VAL A 427 23.72 -11.12 5.77
CA VAL A 427 23.63 -12.48 6.33
C VAL A 427 24.21 -13.51 5.35
N HIS A 428 23.85 -13.42 4.06
CA HIS A 428 24.41 -14.30 3.03
C HIS A 428 25.91 -14.13 2.81
N ALA A 429 26.44 -12.91 2.92
CA ALA A 429 27.88 -12.66 2.83
C ALA A 429 28.62 -13.27 4.03
N CYS A 430 28.01 -13.26 5.22
CA CYS A 430 28.57 -13.80 6.45
C CYS A 430 28.39 -15.32 6.61
N ALA A 431 27.58 -15.97 5.77
CA ALA A 431 27.40 -17.41 5.76
C ALA A 431 28.61 -18.13 5.13
N ASP A 432 29.16 -19.15 5.81
CA ASP A 432 30.19 -20.02 5.25
C ASP A 432 29.61 -20.94 4.16
N LYS A 433 29.98 -20.71 2.91
CA LYS A 433 29.52 -21.47 1.74
C LYS A 433 30.14 -22.85 1.63
N HIS A 434 31.19 -23.15 2.40
CA HIS A 434 31.98 -24.37 2.26
C HIS A 434 31.64 -25.46 3.29
N GLN A 435 30.71 -25.22 4.22
CA GLN A 435 30.30 -26.19 5.22
C GLN A 435 28.86 -26.68 4.99
N PHE A 436 28.65 -28.00 5.15
CA PHE A 436 27.34 -28.66 5.07
C PHE A 436 26.32 -28.12 6.08
N ARG A 437 26.79 -27.40 7.11
CA ARG A 437 26.01 -26.53 8.00
C ARG A 437 26.58 -25.12 7.86
N SER A 438 25.82 -24.22 7.24
CA SER A 438 26.20 -22.82 7.05
C SER A 438 26.39 -22.12 8.41
N ARG A 439 27.63 -22.07 8.90
CA ARG A 439 27.99 -21.35 10.12
C ARG A 439 28.14 -19.85 9.81
N PHE A 440 27.64 -18.99 10.71
CA PHE A 440 27.80 -17.54 10.60
C PHE A 440 29.23 -17.12 10.98
N ASN A 441 29.91 -16.38 10.11
CA ASN A 441 31.27 -15.88 10.32
C ASN A 441 31.22 -14.50 10.99
N LEU A 442 31.43 -14.49 12.31
CA LEU A 442 31.38 -13.27 13.12
C LEU A 442 32.48 -12.26 12.78
N ASP A 443 33.70 -12.70 12.49
CA ASP A 443 34.81 -11.80 12.16
C ASP A 443 34.55 -11.05 10.83
N ARG A 444 33.99 -11.77 9.85
CA ARG A 444 33.55 -11.16 8.60
C ARG A 444 32.39 -10.19 8.84
N ALA A 445 31.43 -10.55 9.69
CA ALA A 445 30.31 -9.69 10.05
C ALA A 445 30.80 -8.38 10.69
N HIS A 446 31.73 -8.43 11.65
CA HIS A 446 32.32 -7.23 12.26
C HIS A 446 33.07 -6.37 11.25
N THR A 447 33.80 -6.98 10.31
CA THR A 447 34.51 -6.23 9.25
C THR A 447 33.52 -5.46 8.38
N LEU A 448 32.51 -6.15 7.83
CA LEU A 448 31.49 -5.54 6.98
C LEU A 448 30.65 -4.50 7.73
N LEU A 449 30.38 -4.72 9.01
CA LEU A 449 29.63 -3.77 9.84
C LEU A 449 30.43 -2.48 10.07
N LYS A 450 31.73 -2.58 10.39
CA LYS A 450 32.62 -1.43 10.50
C LYS A 450 32.77 -0.66 9.19
N ASP A 451 32.84 -1.37 8.06
CA ASP A 451 32.86 -0.73 6.74
C ASP A 451 31.57 0.06 6.49
N SER A 452 30.40 -0.53 6.80
CA SER A 452 29.10 0.14 6.68
C SER A 452 28.97 1.37 7.58
N TRP A 453 29.40 1.29 8.85
CA TRP A 453 29.38 2.44 9.74
C TRP A 453 30.32 3.56 9.28
N ASN A 454 31.49 3.21 8.75
CA ASN A 454 32.39 4.19 8.18
C ASN A 454 31.83 4.84 6.91
N ALA A 455 31.17 4.05 6.06
CA ALA A 455 30.46 4.59 4.89
C ALA A 455 29.33 5.54 5.32
N GLU A 456 28.57 5.18 6.36
CA GLU A 456 27.53 6.04 6.95
C GLU A 456 28.11 7.37 7.43
N ARG A 457 29.19 7.31 8.23
CA ARG A 457 29.91 8.49 8.73
C ARG A 457 30.42 9.36 7.58
N LEU A 458 30.99 8.77 6.54
CA LEU A 458 31.51 9.51 5.37
C LEU A 458 30.40 10.18 4.56
N LEU A 459 29.27 9.51 4.35
CA LEU A 459 28.13 10.06 3.63
C LEU A 459 27.44 11.18 4.40
N LEU A 460 27.35 11.06 5.73
CA LEU A 460 26.77 12.09 6.59
C LEU A 460 27.67 13.31 6.76
N SER A 461 28.99 13.11 6.82
CA SER A 461 29.95 14.16 7.18
C SER A 461 29.57 14.81 8.53
N ASP A 462 29.22 16.11 8.55
CA ASP A 462 28.74 16.85 9.71
C ASP A 462 27.20 16.86 9.84
N GLY A 463 26.49 16.18 8.94
CA GLY A 463 25.04 16.11 8.87
C GLY A 463 24.35 17.31 8.21
N ALA A 464 25.06 18.40 7.90
CA ALA A 464 24.42 19.63 7.41
C ALA A 464 23.75 19.45 6.05
N ASP A 465 24.42 18.76 5.12
CA ASP A 465 23.89 18.48 3.79
C ASP A 465 22.76 17.44 3.84
N TYR A 466 22.84 16.47 4.75
CA TYR A 466 21.77 15.50 4.98
C TYR A 466 20.48 16.21 5.41
N TRP A 467 20.53 17.03 6.46
CA TRP A 467 19.34 17.74 6.97
C TRP A 467 18.78 18.74 5.97
N ARG A 468 19.65 19.48 5.26
CA ARG A 468 19.22 20.38 4.19
C ARG A 468 18.52 19.62 3.06
N SER A 469 19.03 18.45 2.72
CA SER A 469 18.46 17.66 1.62
C SER A 469 17.22 16.89 2.04
N LEU A 470 17.08 16.52 3.32
CA LEU A 470 15.90 15.84 3.85
C LEU A 470 14.67 16.76 3.92
N ASP A 471 14.89 18.06 4.10
CA ASP A 471 13.81 19.03 4.19
C ASP A 471 12.96 19.06 2.91
N GLY A 472 11.63 19.11 3.09
CA GLY A 472 10.67 19.05 1.99
C GLY A 472 10.54 17.70 1.27
N ARG A 473 11.27 16.63 1.67
CA ARG A 473 11.19 15.30 1.03
C ARG A 473 10.21 14.33 1.68
N GLY A 474 9.54 14.73 2.77
CA GLY A 474 8.56 13.91 3.47
C GLY A 474 9.14 12.66 4.15
N LEU A 475 10.45 12.66 4.41
CA LEU A 475 11.17 11.61 5.13
C LEU A 475 11.49 12.00 6.59
N GLY A 476 11.18 13.23 7.00
CA GLY A 476 11.60 13.80 8.28
C GLY A 476 10.61 13.64 9.45
N ASP A 477 9.39 13.17 9.19
CA ASP A 477 8.28 13.14 10.16
C ASP A 477 7.87 11.68 10.51
N GLU A 478 8.86 10.78 10.60
CA GLU A 478 8.63 9.42 11.08
C GLU A 478 8.22 9.41 12.56
N VAL A 479 7.25 8.55 12.92
CA VAL A 479 6.87 8.34 14.34
C VAL A 479 8.06 7.87 15.17
N TYR A 480 8.92 7.03 14.56
CA TYR A 480 10.18 6.58 15.12
C TYR A 480 11.31 7.04 14.20
N PRO A 481 12.01 8.14 14.56
CA PRO A 481 13.08 8.67 13.71
C PRO A 481 14.18 7.64 13.47
N THR A 482 14.44 7.35 12.19
CA THR A 482 15.47 6.41 11.76
C THR A 482 16.87 6.81 12.23
N GLU A 483 17.15 8.11 12.34
CA GLU A 483 18.44 8.71 12.69
C GLU A 483 18.97 8.28 14.07
N HIS A 484 18.06 8.18 15.04
CA HIS A 484 18.41 7.87 16.44
C HIS A 484 18.49 6.37 16.71
N ASN A 485 17.85 5.57 15.85
CA ASN A 485 17.73 4.13 15.99
C ASN A 485 19.12 3.45 15.99
N TRP A 486 19.49 2.74 17.07
CA TRP A 486 20.82 2.15 17.27
C TRP A 486 21.97 3.17 17.16
N VAL A 487 21.74 4.43 17.54
CA VAL A 487 22.77 5.45 17.69
C VAL A 487 22.79 5.93 19.14
N ASP A 488 21.75 6.64 19.54
CA ASP A 488 21.53 7.14 20.91
C ASP A 488 20.19 6.68 21.48
N TYR A 489 19.37 6.01 20.66
CA TYR A 489 18.11 5.42 21.06
C TYR A 489 18.15 3.88 20.96
N ASP A 490 17.77 3.22 22.05
CA ASP A 490 17.64 1.77 22.11
C ASP A 490 16.27 1.31 21.61
N SER A 491 16.15 1.20 20.28
CA SER A 491 14.93 0.77 19.59
C SER A 491 14.50 -0.65 19.96
N LEU A 492 15.44 -1.59 20.05
CA LEU A 492 15.15 -2.99 20.33
C LEU A 492 14.56 -3.12 21.74
N GLY A 493 15.25 -2.56 22.73
CA GLY A 493 14.79 -2.51 24.10
C GLY A 493 13.44 -1.81 24.20
N HIS A 494 13.29 -0.67 23.51
CA HIS A 494 12.02 0.06 23.47
C HIS A 494 10.86 -0.77 22.93
N ILE A 495 10.98 -1.34 21.73
CA ILE A 495 9.89 -2.07 21.07
C ILE A 495 9.54 -3.33 21.88
N VAL A 496 10.53 -4.01 22.45
CA VAL A 496 10.29 -5.17 23.33
C VAL A 496 9.52 -4.74 24.59
N LEU A 497 9.88 -3.63 25.23
CA LEU A 497 9.12 -3.12 26.37
C LEU A 497 7.69 -2.69 25.99
N CYS A 498 7.47 -2.19 24.77
CA CYS A 498 6.13 -1.94 24.24
C CYS A 498 5.29 -3.22 24.12
N VAL A 499 5.90 -4.38 23.81
CA VAL A 499 5.20 -5.67 23.78
C VAL A 499 4.84 -6.14 25.20
N LEU A 500 5.73 -5.91 26.16
CA LEU A 500 5.62 -6.45 27.52
C LEU A 500 4.79 -5.59 28.47
N LYS A 501 4.73 -4.26 28.26
CA LYS A 501 4.09 -3.33 29.21
C LYS A 501 2.62 -3.64 29.49
N ASP A 502 1.92 -4.20 28.50
CA ASP A 502 0.50 -4.54 28.57
C ASP A 502 0.25 -5.99 29.01
N ILE A 503 1.31 -6.74 29.40
CA ILE A 503 1.22 -8.12 29.88
C ILE A 503 1.74 -8.18 31.33
N PRO A 504 0.86 -8.17 32.35
CA PRO A 504 1.22 -7.97 33.75
C PRO A 504 2.39 -8.83 34.26
N ASP A 505 2.31 -10.15 34.05
CA ASP A 505 3.32 -11.10 34.53
C ASP A 505 4.72 -10.79 33.97
N TRP A 506 4.80 -10.42 32.69
CA TRP A 506 6.08 -10.11 32.05
C TRP A 506 6.57 -8.70 32.39
N ARG A 507 5.66 -7.74 32.60
CA ARG A 507 6.00 -6.41 33.12
C ARG A 507 6.64 -6.53 34.51
N GLU A 508 6.03 -7.30 35.40
CA GLU A 508 6.55 -7.53 36.75
C GLU A 508 7.89 -8.29 36.72
N TYR A 509 8.00 -9.31 35.86
CA TYR A 509 9.24 -10.05 35.67
C TYR A 509 10.39 -9.12 35.24
N VAL A 510 10.16 -8.25 34.27
CA VAL A 510 11.17 -7.30 33.78
C VAL A 510 11.57 -6.29 34.85
N LEU A 511 10.60 -5.75 35.61
CA LEU A 511 10.90 -4.86 36.73
C LEU A 511 11.73 -5.54 37.82
N THR A 512 11.42 -6.80 38.13
CA THR A 512 12.10 -7.55 39.19
C THR A 512 13.50 -7.99 38.80
N ASN A 513 13.70 -8.44 37.55
CA ASN A 513 14.92 -9.13 37.12
C ASN A 513 15.83 -8.26 36.23
N HIS A 514 15.30 -7.21 35.62
CA HIS A 514 15.99 -6.38 34.62
C HIS A 514 15.86 -4.87 34.87
N SER A 515 15.56 -4.44 36.10
CA SER A 515 15.37 -3.02 36.45
C SER A 515 16.50 -2.11 35.95
N GLY A 516 17.76 -2.54 36.08
CA GLY A 516 18.92 -1.80 35.60
C GLY A 516 18.95 -1.65 34.07
N ASP A 517 18.56 -2.68 33.32
CA ASP A 517 18.42 -2.58 31.86
C ASP A 517 17.28 -1.62 31.46
N VAL A 518 16.15 -1.67 32.15
CA VAL A 518 15.01 -0.77 31.91
C VAL A 518 15.40 0.68 32.18
N GLN A 519 16.14 0.95 33.27
CA GLN A 519 16.67 2.28 33.57
C GLN A 519 17.60 2.79 32.47
N ARG A 520 18.50 1.95 31.96
CA ARG A 520 19.36 2.29 30.83
C ARG A 520 18.55 2.64 29.58
N ILE A 521 17.56 1.82 29.24
CA ILE A 521 16.69 2.07 28.08
C ILE A 521 15.88 3.37 28.26
N ALA A 522 15.42 3.67 29.48
CA ALA A 522 14.74 4.93 29.80
C ALA A 522 15.67 6.15 29.66
N ALA A 523 16.96 6.01 30.01
CA ALA A 523 18.00 7.03 29.83
C ALA A 523 18.29 7.31 28.34
N CYS A 524 18.09 6.33 27.45
CA CYS A 524 18.10 6.52 25.99
C CYS A 524 16.83 7.19 25.45
N GLY A 525 15.87 7.59 26.29
CA GLY A 525 14.65 8.31 25.86
C GLY A 525 13.43 7.42 25.56
N SER A 526 13.45 6.13 25.91
CA SER A 526 12.29 5.24 25.72
C SER A 526 11.14 5.60 26.66
N TRP A 527 10.00 6.01 26.10
CA TRP A 527 8.78 6.27 26.86
C TRP A 527 8.19 5.00 27.51
N ALA A 528 8.32 3.84 26.85
CA ALA A 528 7.81 2.57 27.38
C ALA A 528 8.58 2.12 28.63
N ALA A 529 9.89 2.38 28.66
CA ALA A 529 10.72 2.11 29.83
C ALA A 529 10.35 3.04 31.00
N ARG A 530 10.11 4.33 30.73
CA ARG A 530 9.63 5.30 31.73
C ARG A 530 8.27 4.90 32.30
N GLU A 531 7.32 4.51 31.44
CA GLU A 531 6.00 4.04 31.84
C GLU A 531 6.07 2.80 32.74
N ILE A 532 6.92 1.83 32.41
CA ILE A 532 7.13 0.64 33.23
C ILE A 532 7.73 1.01 34.59
N LEU A 533 8.69 1.94 34.64
CA LEU A 533 9.34 2.42 35.86
C LEU A 533 8.47 3.39 36.69
N GLY A 534 7.33 3.85 36.17
CA GLY A 534 6.50 4.88 36.80
C GLY A 534 7.13 6.28 36.80
N VAL A 535 8.03 6.55 35.85
CA VAL A 535 8.66 7.87 35.66
C VAL A 535 7.79 8.70 34.72
N GLU A 536 7.54 9.97 35.07
CA GLU A 536 6.78 10.89 34.21
C GLU A 536 7.46 11.06 32.84
N GLN A 537 6.66 11.17 31.77
CA GLN A 537 7.18 11.25 30.41
C GLN A 537 8.10 12.46 30.19
N ASP A 538 7.82 13.59 30.86
CA ASP A 538 8.58 14.83 30.72
C ASP A 538 9.79 14.93 31.65
N ALA A 539 10.01 13.91 32.50
CA ALA A 539 11.14 13.88 33.42
C ALA A 539 12.47 13.84 32.63
N LYS A 540 13.38 14.76 32.96
CA LYS A 540 14.75 14.76 32.43
C LYS A 540 15.57 13.70 33.15
N LEU A 541 15.74 12.55 32.50
CA LEU A 541 16.71 11.54 32.92
C LEU A 541 18.10 11.90 32.38
N PRO A 542 19.18 11.71 33.17
CA PRO A 542 20.52 11.84 32.64
C PRO A 542 20.74 10.81 31.52
N GLY A 543 21.29 11.26 30.40
CA GLY A 543 21.62 10.39 29.28
C GLY A 543 22.75 9.41 29.64
N LEU A 544 22.87 8.32 28.88
CA LEU A 544 23.99 7.40 29.03
C LEU A 544 25.31 8.07 28.65
N PRO A 545 26.43 7.78 29.37
CA PRO A 545 27.74 8.24 28.96
C PRO A 545 28.12 7.73 27.56
N ASP A 546 28.84 8.52 26.79
CA ASP A 546 29.28 8.18 25.42
C ASP A 546 30.01 6.82 25.35
N THR A 547 30.82 6.50 26.36
CA THR A 547 31.51 5.21 26.47
C THR A 547 30.56 4.03 26.59
N GLU A 548 29.44 4.22 27.29
CA GLU A 548 28.42 3.18 27.47
C GLU A 548 27.57 3.04 26.20
N SER A 549 27.15 4.15 25.59
CA SER A 549 26.43 4.17 24.32
C SER A 549 27.26 3.54 23.19
N ALA A 550 28.54 3.89 23.09
CA ALA A 550 29.45 3.30 22.11
C ALA A 550 29.62 1.78 22.35
N LYS A 551 29.78 1.34 23.60
CA LYS A 551 29.84 -0.09 23.92
C LYS A 551 28.56 -0.82 23.53
N ARG A 552 27.41 -0.16 23.64
CA ARG A 552 26.08 -0.72 23.34
C ARG A 552 25.79 -0.78 21.83
N PHE A 553 26.16 0.23 21.06
CA PHE A 553 25.75 0.34 19.66
C PHE A 553 26.87 0.15 18.64
N PHE A 554 28.13 0.43 19.01
CA PHE A 554 29.28 0.49 18.09
C PHE A 554 30.52 -0.25 18.61
N ASP A 555 30.33 -1.36 19.33
CA ASP A 555 31.42 -2.22 19.87
C ASP A 555 32.49 -1.48 20.68
N GLY A 556 32.14 -0.34 21.28
CA GLY A 556 33.04 0.49 22.08
C GLY A 556 33.78 1.58 21.30
N ASP A 557 33.52 1.75 20.00
CA ASP A 557 34.09 2.83 19.20
C ASP A 557 33.43 4.19 19.53
N VAL A 558 34.01 4.88 20.52
CA VAL A 558 33.52 6.18 21.00
C VAL A 558 33.62 7.24 19.91
N ALA A 559 34.68 7.23 19.11
CA ALA A 559 34.88 8.24 18.07
C ALA A 559 33.82 8.13 16.97
N LEU A 560 33.51 6.91 16.54
CA LEU A 560 32.44 6.64 15.58
C LEU A 560 31.06 7.02 16.14
N PHE A 561 30.77 6.62 17.39
CA PHE A 561 29.52 6.98 18.07
C PHE A 561 29.32 8.50 18.12
N THR A 562 30.31 9.24 18.64
CA THR A 562 30.25 10.70 18.76
C THR A 562 30.06 11.35 17.39
N ALA A 563 30.80 10.91 16.36
CA ALA A 563 30.66 11.46 15.02
C ALA A 563 29.25 11.27 14.43
N LEU A 564 28.68 10.06 14.54
CA LEU A 564 27.33 9.78 14.01
C LEU A 564 26.25 10.51 14.82
N ARG A 565 26.33 10.48 16.16
CA ARG A 565 25.41 11.22 17.03
C ARG A 565 25.43 12.70 16.66
N ASP A 566 26.60 13.34 16.67
CA ASP A 566 26.70 14.78 16.47
C ASP A 566 26.19 15.18 15.07
N ALA A 567 26.47 14.38 14.03
CA ALA A 567 25.93 14.60 12.68
C ALA A 567 24.39 14.52 12.64
N TYR A 568 23.79 13.52 13.29
CA TYR A 568 22.33 13.40 13.37
C TYR A 568 21.69 14.48 14.25
N TRP A 569 22.39 14.98 15.27
CA TRP A 569 21.90 16.09 16.10
C TRP A 569 22.09 17.48 15.49
N ASN A 570 22.88 17.61 14.41
CA ASN A 570 23.11 18.89 13.71
C ASN A 570 21.92 19.33 12.82
N ARG A 571 20.69 19.14 13.30
CA ARG A 571 19.48 19.62 12.64
C ARG A 571 19.27 21.09 12.95
N LYS A 572 19.48 21.96 11.97
CA LYS A 572 19.13 23.38 12.13
C LYS A 572 17.61 23.53 12.33
N PRO A 573 17.16 24.46 13.19
CA PRO A 573 15.73 24.74 13.35
C PRO A 573 15.13 25.17 12.00
N LYS A 574 13.92 24.70 11.70
CA LYS A 574 13.16 25.11 10.51
C LYS A 574 12.92 26.63 10.61
N THR A 575 13.47 27.40 9.65
CA THR A 575 13.25 28.85 9.53
C THR A 575 11.90 29.18 8.93
#